data_AF-A0A1B1S4A9-F1
#
_entry.id   AF-A0A1B1S4A9-F1
#
_cell.length_a   1.000
_cell.length_b   1.000
_cell.length_c   1.000
_cell.angle_alpha   90.00
_cell.angle_beta   90.00
_cell.angle_gamma   90.00
#
_symmetry.space_group_name_H-M   'P 1'
#
loop_
_entity.id
_entity.type
_entity.pdbx_description
1 polymer ?
#
loop_
_entity_poly.entity_id
_entity_poly.type
_entity_poly.pdbx_seq_one_letter_code
_entity_poly.pdbx_strand_id
1 'polypeptide(L)'
;MKIITADELEKRVEAGEELNIIDVREADEVAAGMIPGAKHVPLGDVEERIGEFDAQKEYHVVCRAGRRSEMACGILESNKINTTNIEGGMTAWNGETIA
;
A
#
# COMPACT_ATOMS: atom_id res chain seq x y z
N MET A 1 10.63 9.50 1.16
CA MET A 1 10.00 8.21 1.44
C MET A 1 9.97 7.88 2.92
N LYS A 2 8.77 7.86 3.51
CA LYS A 2 8.52 7.31 4.84
C LYS A 2 8.41 5.78 4.75
N ILE A 3 8.73 5.09 5.84
CA ILE A 3 8.65 3.62 5.92
C ILE A 3 7.91 3.25 7.21
N ILE A 4 7.04 2.25 7.14
CA ILE A 4 6.39 1.60 8.29
C ILE A 4 6.62 0.10 8.19
N THR A 5 6.77 -0.59 9.32
CA THR A 5 6.84 -2.06 9.33
C THR A 5 5.44 -2.66 9.22
N ALA A 6 5.35 -3.89 8.71
CA ALA A 6 4.08 -4.60 8.65
C ALA A 6 3.43 -4.79 10.05
N ASP A 7 4.24 -5.07 11.08
CA ASP A 7 3.79 -5.21 12.47
C ASP A 7 3.18 -3.91 13.04
N GLU A 8 3.78 -2.75 12.72
CA GLU A 8 3.24 -1.47 13.19
C GLU A 8 1.96 -1.09 12.43
N LEU A 9 1.89 -1.40 11.13
CA LEU A 9 0.68 -1.21 10.34
C LEU A 9 -0.45 -2.13 10.85
N GLU A 10 -0.16 -3.39 11.15
CA GLU A 10 -1.10 -4.38 11.68
C GLU A 10 -1.77 -3.86 12.96
N LYS A 11 -0.98 -3.38 13.93
CA LYS A 11 -1.50 -2.82 15.18
C LYS A 11 -2.46 -1.65 14.96
N ARG A 12 -2.22 -0.81 13.95
CA ARG A 12 -3.11 0.32 13.62
C ARG A 12 -4.40 -0.15 12.97
N VAL A 13 -4.32 -1.15 12.08
CA VAL A 13 -5.50 -1.80 11.49
C VAL A 13 -6.34 -2.48 12.58
N GLU A 14 -5.71 -3.21 13.49
CA GLU A 14 -6.39 -3.86 14.64
C GLU A 14 -7.00 -2.85 15.62
N ALA A 15 -6.38 -1.68 15.78
CA ALA A 15 -6.93 -0.58 16.56
C ALA A 15 -8.14 0.09 15.90
N GLY A 16 -8.51 -0.31 14.67
CA GLY A 16 -9.62 0.25 13.91
C GLY A 16 -9.32 1.61 13.29
N GLU A 17 -8.04 1.96 13.09
CA GLU A 17 -7.69 3.16 12.34
C GLU A 17 -8.08 3.03 10.86
N GLU A 18 -8.74 4.04 10.32
CA GLU A 18 -9.03 4.14 8.89
C GLU A 18 -7.77 4.59 8.13
N LEU A 19 -6.99 3.62 7.64
CA LEU A 19 -5.78 3.85 6.85
C LEU A 19 -6.07 3.73 5.36
N ASN A 20 -5.54 4.67 4.56
CA ASN A 20 -5.56 4.51 3.10
C ASN A 20 -4.42 3.56 2.69
N ILE A 21 -4.73 2.28 2.50
CA ILE A 21 -3.75 1.27 2.07
C ILE A 21 -3.90 1.04 0.57
N ILE A 22 -2.79 0.99 -0.15
CA ILE A 22 -2.72 0.77 -1.59
C ILE A 22 -1.91 -0.49 -1.87
N ASP A 23 -2.54 -1.49 -2.46
CA ASP A 23 -1.88 -2.70 -2.91
C ASP A 23 -1.50 -2.56 -4.39
N VAL A 24 -0.19 -2.61 -4.67
CA VAL A 24 0.35 -2.46 -6.04
C VAL A 24 0.79 -3.78 -6.67
N ARG A 25 0.37 -4.91 -6.09
CA ARG A 25 0.60 -6.25 -6.65
C ARG A 25 -0.27 -6.51 -7.89
N GLU A 26 -0.03 -7.63 -8.56
CA GLU A 26 -0.88 -8.08 -9.66
C GLU A 26 -2.24 -8.57 -9.14
N ALA A 27 -3.25 -8.61 -10.01
CA ALA A 27 -4.62 -8.96 -9.63
C ALA A 27 -4.74 -10.39 -9.07
N ASP A 28 -3.96 -11.34 -9.59
CA ASP A 28 -3.90 -12.71 -9.09
C ASP A 28 -3.33 -12.80 -7.67
N GLU A 29 -2.35 -11.97 -7.33
CA GLU A 29 -1.78 -11.91 -5.98
C GLU A 29 -2.77 -11.31 -4.98
N VAL A 30 -3.55 -10.31 -5.39
CA VAL A 30 -4.59 -9.66 -4.56
C VAL A 30 -5.80 -10.58 -4.38
N ALA A 31 -6.22 -11.30 -5.43
CA ALA A 31 -7.29 -12.28 -5.36
C ALA A 31 -6.97 -13.47 -4.43
N ALA A 32 -5.69 -13.72 -4.14
CA ALA A 32 -5.26 -14.69 -3.15
C ALA A 32 -5.32 -14.16 -1.70
N GLY A 33 -5.51 -12.87 -1.52
CA GLY A 33 -5.61 -12.20 -0.22
C GLY A 33 -4.89 -10.85 -0.20
N MET A 34 -5.55 -9.83 0.32
CA MET A 34 -5.02 -8.48 0.55
C MET A 34 -5.37 -7.96 1.94
N ILE A 35 -4.69 -6.89 2.36
CA ILE A 35 -4.96 -6.24 3.65
C ILE A 35 -6.41 -5.69 3.64
N PRO A 36 -7.20 -5.89 4.71
CA PRO A 36 -8.53 -5.32 4.82
C PRO A 36 -8.54 -3.80 4.59
N GLY A 37 -9.47 -3.33 3.76
CA GLY A 37 -9.55 -1.91 3.39
C GLY A 37 -8.51 -1.43 2.38
N ALA A 38 -7.58 -2.28 1.92
CA ALA A 38 -6.65 -1.92 0.87
C ALA A 38 -7.37 -1.72 -0.47
N LYS A 39 -6.96 -0.69 -1.20
CA LYS A 39 -7.37 -0.43 -2.58
C LYS A 39 -6.33 -1.00 -3.54
N HIS A 40 -6.78 -1.81 -4.48
CA HIS A 40 -5.91 -2.37 -5.51
C HIS A 40 -5.64 -1.36 -6.64
N VAL A 41 -4.37 -1.02 -6.83
CA VAL A 41 -3.87 -0.19 -7.94
C VAL A 41 -2.55 -0.80 -8.41
N PRO A 42 -2.54 -1.67 -9.43
CA PRO A 42 -1.32 -2.29 -9.94
C PRO A 42 -0.24 -1.25 -10.24
N LEU A 43 1.03 -1.59 -9.99
CA LEU A 43 2.15 -0.65 -10.19
C LEU A 43 2.13 0.01 -11.58
N GLY A 44 1.81 -0.76 -12.63
CA GLY A 44 1.75 -0.25 -14.00
C GLY A 44 0.68 0.83 -14.22
N ASP A 45 -0.39 0.81 -13.42
CA ASP A 45 -1.50 1.76 -13.52
C ASP A 45 -1.34 2.98 -12.59
N VAL A 46 -0.35 2.98 -11.68
CA VAL A 46 -0.21 4.04 -10.65
C VAL A 46 -0.06 5.42 -11.29
N GLU A 47 0.71 5.54 -12.36
CA GLU A 47 0.95 6.83 -13.03
C GLU A 47 -0.31 7.32 -13.77
N GLU A 48 -1.01 6.44 -14.47
CA GLU A 48 -2.26 6.79 -15.17
C GLU A 48 -3.41 7.10 -14.21
N ARG A 49 -3.43 6.45 -13.04
CA ARG A 49 -4.45 6.59 -12.01
C ARG A 49 -4.09 7.62 -10.95
N ILE A 50 -3.12 8.50 -11.21
CA ILE A 50 -2.64 9.50 -10.25
C ILE A 50 -3.76 10.42 -9.74
N GLY A 51 -4.78 10.68 -10.55
CA GLY A 51 -5.94 11.50 -10.19
C GLY A 51 -6.85 10.90 -9.11
N GLU A 52 -6.66 9.63 -8.75
CA GLU A 52 -7.42 8.98 -7.66
C GLU A 52 -6.81 9.22 -6.27
N PHE A 53 -5.62 9.82 -6.20
CA PHE A 53 -4.91 10.09 -4.96
C PHE A 53 -5.09 11.55 -4.55
N ASP A 54 -5.52 11.75 -3.31
CA ASP A 54 -5.68 13.07 -2.70
C ASP A 54 -4.40 13.50 -1.99
N ALA A 55 -3.82 14.63 -2.39
CA ALA A 55 -2.56 15.13 -1.82
C ALA A 55 -2.66 15.50 -0.33
N GLN A 56 -3.87 15.65 0.23
CA GLN A 56 -4.07 15.90 1.67
C GLN A 56 -4.08 14.61 2.51
N LYS A 57 -4.17 13.44 1.88
CA LYS A 57 -4.21 12.15 2.55
C LYS A 57 -2.84 11.49 2.56
N GLU A 58 -2.61 10.64 3.54
CA GLU A 58 -1.46 9.75 3.59
C GLU A 58 -1.85 8.36 3.09
N TYR A 59 -1.04 7.81 2.19
CA TYR A 59 -1.23 6.49 1.59
C TYR A 59 -0.12 5.52 2.00
N HIS A 60 -0.50 4.34 2.47
CA HIS A 60 0.39 3.26 2.85
C HIS A 60 0.48 2.26 1.69
N VAL A 61 1.63 2.13 1.06
CA VAL A 61 1.78 1.36 -0.17
C VAL A 61 2.43 0.01 0.12
N VAL A 62 1.76 -1.07 -0.29
CA VAL A 62 2.21 -2.45 -0.09
C VAL A 62 2.39 -3.14 -1.44
N CYS A 63 3.41 -3.98 -1.53
CA CYS A 63 3.53 -4.96 -2.60
C CYS A 63 3.89 -6.32 -2.00
N ARG A 64 4.39 -7.27 -2.80
CA ARG A 64 4.81 -8.58 -2.24
C ARG A 64 5.97 -8.49 -1.25
N ALA A 65 7.03 -7.72 -1.55
CA ALA A 65 8.31 -7.75 -0.81
C ALA A 65 8.98 -6.38 -0.63
N GLY A 66 8.25 -5.27 -0.84
CA GLY A 66 8.75 -3.89 -0.67
C GLY A 66 9.29 -3.19 -1.93
N ARG A 67 9.79 -3.92 -2.93
CA ARG A 67 10.43 -3.28 -4.11
C ARG A 67 9.47 -2.55 -5.05
N ARG A 68 8.31 -3.13 -5.34
CA ARG A 68 7.29 -2.50 -6.23
C ARG A 68 6.62 -1.32 -5.54
N SER A 69 6.37 -1.43 -4.23
CA SER A 69 5.79 -0.35 -3.44
C SER A 69 6.75 0.83 -3.29
N GLU A 70 8.06 0.60 -3.17
CA GLU A 70 9.07 1.67 -3.24
C GLU A 70 8.98 2.46 -4.56
N MET A 71 8.87 1.76 -5.70
CA MET A 71 8.70 2.41 -7.00
C MET A 71 7.39 3.21 -7.09
N ALA A 72 6.28 2.64 -6.62
CA ALA A 72 4.99 3.32 -6.58
C ALA A 72 5.03 4.58 -5.69
N CYS A 73 5.64 4.49 -4.51
CA CYS A 73 5.87 5.65 -3.64
C CYS A 73 6.67 6.74 -4.36
N GLY A 74 7.72 6.39 -5.11
CA GLY A 74 8.49 7.37 -5.89
C GLY A 74 7.64 8.11 -6.93
N ILE A 75 6.77 7.40 -7.65
CA ILE A 75 5.84 7.99 -8.63
C ILE A 75 4.85 8.94 -7.93
N LEU A 76 4.28 8.50 -6.82
CA LEU A 76 3.29 9.26 -6.03
C LEU A 76 3.92 10.50 -5.38
N GLU A 77 5.09 10.37 -4.74
CA GLU A 77 5.83 11.48 -4.13
C GLU A 77 6.24 12.54 -5.18
N SER A 78 6.59 12.11 -6.40
CA SER A 78 6.90 13.02 -7.52
C SER A 78 5.71 13.89 -7.93
N ASN A 79 4.49 13.40 -7.66
CA ASN A 79 3.22 14.10 -7.86
C ASN A 79 2.70 14.77 -6.58
N LYS A 80 3.55 14.93 -5.56
CA LYS A 80 3.23 15.56 -4.26
C LYS A 80 2.18 14.79 -3.44
N ILE A 81 2.02 13.50 -3.68
CA ILE A 81 1.19 12.61 -2.87
C ILE A 81 2.02 12.11 -1.68
N ASN A 82 1.43 12.12 -0.49
CA ASN A 82 2.11 11.72 0.72
C ASN A 82 2.03 10.19 0.87
N THR A 83 3.17 9.51 0.82
CA THR A 83 3.22 8.04 0.86
C THR A 83 4.17 7.48 1.91
N THR A 84 3.77 6.34 2.47
CA THR A 84 4.55 5.52 3.39
C THR A 84 4.69 4.12 2.80
N ASN A 85 5.93 3.67 2.56
CA ASN A 85 6.21 2.32 2.07
C ASN A 85 6.09 1.31 3.22
N ILE A 86 5.45 0.17 2.98
CA ILE A 86 5.35 -0.92 3.95
C ILE A 86 6.54 -1.86 3.77
N GLU A 87 7.43 -1.87 4.77
CA GLU A 87 8.64 -2.67 4.78
C GLU A 87 8.33 -4.17 4.77
N GLY A 88 9.04 -4.93 3.93
CA GLY A 88 8.82 -6.37 3.76
C GLY A 88 7.55 -6.73 2.97
N GLY A 89 6.68 -5.77 2.68
CA GLY A 89 5.43 -5.97 1.94
C GLY A 89 4.52 -7.04 2.57
N MET A 90 3.69 -7.67 1.74
CA MET A 90 2.82 -8.78 2.15
C MET A 90 3.57 -10.02 2.65
N THR A 91 4.87 -10.15 2.35
CA THR A 91 5.69 -11.26 2.90
C THR A 91 5.94 -11.07 4.41
N ALA A 92 5.93 -9.83 4.90
CA ALA A 92 6.08 -9.51 6.31
C ALA A 92 4.74 -9.30 7.04
N TRP A 93 3.62 -9.30 6.31
CA TRP A 93 2.28 -9.15 6.86
C TRP A 93 1.83 -10.45 7.53
N ASN A 94 1.52 -10.40 8.84
CA ASN A 94 1.03 -11.54 9.61
C ASN A 94 -0.44 -11.40 10.02
N GLY A 95 -1.02 -10.22 9.82
CA GLY A 95 -2.41 -9.93 10.13
C GLY A 95 -3.42 -10.58 9.18
N GLU A 96 -4.69 -10.28 9.41
CA GLU A 96 -5.79 -10.78 8.59
C GLU A 96 -5.64 -10.34 7.12
N THR A 97 -6.10 -11.21 6.21
CA THR A 97 -6.21 -10.90 4.78
C THR A 97 -7.59 -11.27 4.28
N ILE A 98 -8.10 -10.49 3.34
CA ILE A 98 -9.39 -10.70 2.68
C ILE A 98 -9.20 -10.94 1.19
N ALA A 99 -10.05 -11.78 0.59
CA ALA A 99 -10.09 -12.07 -0.84
C ALA A 99 -11.49 -11.76 -1.38
#